data_AF-A0A699TCZ7-F1
#
_entry.id   AF-A0A699TCZ7-F1
#
_cell.length_a   1.000
_cell.length_b   1.000
_cell.length_c   1.000
_cell.angle_alpha   90.00
_cell.angle_beta   90.00
_cell.angle_gamma   90.00
#
_symmetry.space_group_name_H-M   'P 1'
#
loop_
_entity.id
_entity.type
_entity.pdbx_description
1 polymer ?
#
loop_
_entity_poly.entity_id
_entity_poly.type
_entity_poly.pdbx_seq_one_letter_code
_entity_poly.pdbx_strand_id
1 'polypeptide(L)'
;MRAVGQDVAYAMPWAALKRMITSRYCPRSEIQKLESEFWNLKVKGLDLSNYNHRFQELALMCGRMFPEEAKKVERYIGGLPDMIHGSVKASKPQSIQEAIEFATEMMDKKMLTHAERQAEHKRKLDDTSRNNQHQQQPFKRNNVAR
;
A
#
# COMPACT_ATOMS: atom_id res chain seq x y z
N MET A 1 -15.39 31.66 20.85
CA MET A 1 -15.68 31.03 22.16
C MET A 1 -16.45 32.03 22.99
N ARG A 2 -17.43 31.60 23.79
CA ARG A 2 -17.96 32.45 24.86
C ARG A 2 -17.13 32.16 26.11
N ALA A 3 -16.68 33.21 26.77
CA ALA A 3 -15.98 33.06 28.04
C ALA A 3 -16.93 32.38 29.05
N VAL A 4 -16.42 31.39 29.77
CA VAL A 4 -17.08 30.79 30.93
C VAL A 4 -16.52 31.45 32.19
N GLY A 5 -17.37 31.64 33.21
CA GLY A 5 -16.96 32.19 34.50
C GLY A 5 -15.92 31.32 35.20
N GLN A 6 -15.14 31.92 36.11
CA GLN A 6 -14.06 31.26 36.84
C GLN A 6 -14.58 30.04 37.63
N ASP A 7 -15.73 30.18 38.28
CA ASP A 7 -16.45 29.15 39.03
C ASP A 7 -16.85 27.95 38.14
N VAL A 8 -17.39 28.22 36.96
CA VAL A 8 -17.76 27.21 35.97
C VAL A 8 -16.54 26.51 35.39
N ALA A 9 -15.44 27.25 35.21
CA ALA A 9 -14.18 26.70 34.70
C ALA A 9 -13.53 25.75 35.72
N TYR A 10 -13.48 26.11 37.01
CA TYR A 10 -12.93 25.25 38.06
C TYR A 10 -13.78 24.00 38.35
N ALA A 11 -15.11 24.10 38.19
CA ALA A 11 -16.01 22.95 38.36
C ALA A 11 -16.11 22.04 37.12
N MET A 12 -15.44 22.38 36.00
CA MET A 12 -15.61 21.68 34.74
C MET A 12 -14.88 20.33 34.72
N PRO A 13 -15.59 19.22 34.42
CA PRO A 13 -14.94 17.92 34.23
C PRO A 13 -13.99 17.92 33.03
N TRP A 14 -12.83 17.26 33.14
CA TRP A 14 -11.84 17.13 32.06
C TRP A 14 -12.43 16.60 30.74
N ALA A 15 -13.42 15.70 30.81
CA ALA A 15 -14.13 15.21 29.63
C ALA A 15 -14.92 16.31 28.91
N ALA A 16 -15.55 17.21 29.65
CA ALA A 16 -16.29 18.34 29.09
C ALA A 16 -15.33 19.35 28.43
N LEU A 17 -14.21 19.66 29.09
CA LEU A 17 -13.17 20.53 28.52
C LEU A 17 -12.59 19.95 27.23
N LYS A 18 -12.20 18.66 27.23
CA LYS A 18 -11.74 17.95 26.02
C LYS A 18 -12.76 18.03 24.89
N ARG A 19 -14.04 17.83 25.18
CA ARG A 19 -15.13 17.94 24.19
C ARG A 19 -15.24 19.35 23.62
N MET A 20 -15.11 20.39 24.44
CA MET A 20 -15.17 21.78 23.99
C MET A 20 -14.00 22.13 23.07
N ILE A 21 -12.77 21.73 23.43
CA ILE A 21 -11.58 21.96 22.62
C ILE A 21 -11.68 21.18 21.30
N THR A 22 -11.96 19.87 21.37
CA THR A 22 -12.08 19.04 20.16
C THR A 22 -13.21 19.49 19.24
N SER A 23 -14.36 19.93 19.77
CA SER A 23 -15.45 20.48 18.95
C SER A 23 -15.05 21.73 18.14
N ARG A 24 -14.07 22.50 18.61
CA ARG A 24 -13.62 23.73 17.92
C ARG A 24 -12.49 23.46 16.94
N TYR A 25 -11.53 22.63 17.31
CA TYR A 25 -10.30 22.42 16.55
C TYR A 25 -10.29 21.13 15.72
N CYS A 26 -11.17 20.17 16.03
CA CYS A 26 -11.37 18.95 15.27
C CYS A 26 -12.83 18.89 14.78
N PRO A 27 -13.23 19.81 13.87
CA PRO A 27 -14.60 19.91 13.39
C PRO A 27 -15.02 18.59 12.72
N ARG A 28 -16.28 18.19 12.94
CA ARG A 28 -16.82 16.91 12.46
C ARG A 28 -16.66 16.74 10.95
N SER A 29 -16.77 17.81 10.17
CA SER A 29 -16.60 17.80 8.70
C SER A 29 -15.20 17.38 8.27
N GLU A 30 -14.15 17.80 8.97
CA GLU A 30 -12.77 17.40 8.66
C GLU A 30 -12.54 15.94 9.05
N ILE A 31 -13.10 15.49 10.18
CA ILE A 31 -13.08 14.07 10.56
C ILE A 31 -13.81 13.22 9.50
N GLN A 32 -14.96 13.67 8.99
CA GLN A 32 -15.70 12.96 7.93
C GLN A 32 -14.90 12.85 6.64
N LYS A 33 -14.12 13.88 6.27
CA LYS A 33 -13.22 13.82 5.11
C LYS A 33 -12.15 12.75 5.31
N LEU A 34 -11.52 12.71 6.49
CA LEU A 34 -10.51 11.70 6.83
C LEU A 34 -11.12 10.30 6.86
N GLU A 35 -12.30 10.11 7.46
CA GLU A 35 -13.03 8.83 7.45
C GLU A 35 -13.36 8.39 6.00
N SER A 36 -13.79 9.32 5.15
CA SER A 36 -14.09 9.05 3.75
C SER A 36 -12.83 8.69 2.95
N GLU A 37 -11.73 9.39 3.19
CA GLU A 37 -10.43 9.06 2.60
C GLU A 37 -10.01 7.65 3.03
N PHE A 38 -10.11 7.35 4.34
CA PHE A 38 -9.73 6.07 4.89
C PHE A 38 -10.58 4.93 4.32
N TRP A 39 -11.88 5.15 4.14
CA TRP A 39 -12.76 4.17 3.49
C TRP A 39 -12.41 3.91 2.03
N ASN A 40 -11.89 4.91 1.32
CA ASN A 40 -11.54 4.80 -0.11
C ASN A 40 -10.05 4.55 -0.38
N LEU A 41 -9.21 4.49 0.66
CA LEU A 41 -7.77 4.28 0.55
C LEU A 41 -7.43 2.97 -0.16
N LYS A 42 -6.60 3.04 -1.21
CA LYS A 42 -6.09 1.89 -1.96
C LYS A 42 -4.64 2.15 -2.36
N VAL A 43 -3.86 1.08 -2.52
CA VAL A 43 -2.50 1.17 -3.07
C VAL A 43 -2.57 1.76 -4.48
N LYS A 44 -1.73 2.75 -4.77
CA LYS A 44 -1.60 3.37 -6.09
C LYS A 44 -0.37 2.79 -6.79
N GLY A 45 -0.58 2.10 -7.91
CA GLY A 45 0.52 1.44 -8.63
C GLY A 45 1.18 0.36 -7.76
N LEU A 46 2.49 0.51 -7.50
CA LEU A 46 3.28 -0.38 -6.65
C LEU A 46 3.70 0.30 -5.33
N ASP A 47 3.10 1.44 -4.99
CA ASP A 47 3.53 2.25 -3.86
C ASP A 47 2.86 1.82 -2.55
N LEU A 48 3.28 0.64 -2.06
CA LEU A 48 2.79 0.09 -0.81
C LEU A 48 3.29 0.89 0.41
N SER A 49 4.48 1.49 0.32
CA SER A 49 5.05 2.28 1.42
C SER A 49 4.16 3.49 1.74
N ASN A 50 3.76 4.28 0.73
CA ASN A 50 2.86 5.41 0.95
C ASN A 50 1.48 4.97 1.41
N TYR A 51 0.98 3.83 0.92
CA TYR A 51 -0.27 3.25 1.42
C TYR A 51 -0.18 2.91 2.92
N ASN A 52 0.88 2.23 3.36
CA ASN A 52 1.08 1.83 4.75
C ASN A 52 1.20 3.03 5.67
N HIS A 53 2.01 4.02 5.27
CA HIS A 53 2.18 5.26 6.01
C HIS A 53 0.83 5.97 6.16
N ARG A 54 0.10 6.17 5.05
CA ARG A 54 -1.18 6.86 5.06
C ARG A 54 -2.26 6.10 5.84
N PHE A 55 -2.25 4.78 5.75
CA PHE A 55 -3.16 3.91 6.50
C PHE A 55 -2.96 4.10 8.01
N GLN A 56 -1.72 4.10 8.49
CA GLN A 56 -1.40 4.27 9.91
C GLN A 56 -1.76 5.68 10.41
N GLU A 57 -1.48 6.72 9.62
CA GLU A 57 -1.93 8.10 9.93
C GLU A 57 -3.46 8.17 10.09
N LEU A 58 -4.20 7.63 9.11
CA LEU A 58 -5.66 7.65 9.13
C LEU A 58 -6.24 6.77 10.25
N ALA A 59 -5.60 5.64 10.57
CA ALA A 59 -5.97 4.79 11.70
C ALA A 59 -5.83 5.53 13.05
N LEU A 60 -4.81 6.36 13.19
CA LEU A 60 -4.62 7.20 14.38
C LEU A 60 -5.67 8.31 14.45
N MET A 61 -5.87 9.03 13.34
CA MET A 61 -6.78 10.17 13.26
C MET A 61 -8.26 9.76 13.37
N CYS A 62 -8.61 8.60 12.82
CA CYS A 62 -9.96 8.04 12.80
C CYS A 62 -10.11 6.86 13.76
N GLY A 63 -9.47 6.91 14.95
CA GLY A 63 -9.43 5.78 15.88
C GLY A 63 -10.79 5.22 16.31
N ARG A 64 -11.88 6.00 16.18
CA ARG A 64 -13.26 5.55 16.47
C ARG A 64 -13.91 4.75 15.34
N MET A 65 -13.34 4.76 14.15
CA MET A 65 -13.92 4.14 12.96
C MET A 65 -13.83 2.60 13.01
N PHE A 66 -12.81 2.07 13.70
CA PHE A 66 -12.57 0.64 13.83
C PHE A 66 -12.43 0.27 15.31
N PRO A 67 -13.54 -0.03 16.01
CA PRO A 67 -13.51 -0.41 17.42
C PRO A 67 -12.81 -1.76 17.67
N GLU A 68 -12.76 -2.61 16.64
CA GLU A 68 -12.11 -3.92 16.67
C GLU A 68 -10.90 -3.95 15.74
N GLU A 69 -9.78 -4.52 16.20
CA GLU A 69 -8.55 -4.65 15.41
C GLU A 69 -8.78 -5.46 14.13
N ALA A 70 -9.60 -6.52 14.20
CA ALA A 70 -9.95 -7.34 13.05
C ALA A 70 -10.60 -6.53 11.93
N LYS A 71 -11.47 -5.56 12.24
CA LYS A 71 -12.09 -4.68 11.24
C LYS A 71 -11.10 -3.73 10.60
N LYS A 72 -10.10 -3.27 11.36
CA LYS A 72 -8.99 -2.48 10.85
C LYS A 72 -8.14 -3.31 9.88
N VAL A 73 -7.84 -4.57 10.23
CA VAL A 73 -7.10 -5.51 9.38
C VAL A 73 -7.86 -5.83 8.08
N GLU A 74 -9.16 -6.13 8.17
CA GLU A 74 -10.03 -6.32 7.00
C GLU A 74 -9.97 -5.10 6.08
N ARG A 75 -10.02 -3.89 6.66
CA ARG A 75 -9.91 -2.65 5.90
C ARG A 75 -8.55 -2.53 5.21
N TYR A 76 -7.46 -2.81 5.91
CA TYR A 76 -6.11 -2.80 5.35
C TYR A 76 -5.99 -3.74 4.15
N ILE A 77 -6.46 -4.97 4.29
CA ILE A 77 -6.42 -5.98 3.23
C ILE A 77 -7.24 -5.50 2.02
N GLY A 78 -8.42 -4.93 2.23
CA GLY A 78 -9.28 -4.45 1.13
C GLY A 78 -8.72 -3.30 0.29
N GLY A 79 -7.64 -2.64 0.73
CA GLY A 79 -6.93 -1.63 -0.06
C GLY A 79 -5.74 -2.16 -0.86
N LEU A 80 -5.38 -3.43 -0.71
CA LEU A 80 -4.22 -4.04 -1.36
C LEU A 80 -4.50 -4.40 -2.83
N PRO A 81 -3.46 -4.42 -3.70
CA PRO A 81 -3.62 -4.82 -5.08
C PRO A 81 -3.82 -6.35 -5.20
N ASP A 82 -4.55 -6.76 -6.22
CA ASP A 82 -4.94 -8.16 -6.46
C ASP A 82 -3.77 -9.15 -6.43
N MET A 83 -2.59 -8.70 -6.87
CA MET A 83 -1.38 -9.52 -6.93
C MET A 83 -0.92 -10.08 -5.58
N ILE A 84 -1.24 -9.40 -4.47
CA ILE A 84 -0.90 -9.81 -3.09
C ILE A 84 -2.14 -10.01 -2.21
N HIS A 85 -3.29 -9.40 -2.56
CA HIS A 85 -4.51 -9.42 -1.75
C HIS A 85 -4.89 -10.84 -1.30
N GLY A 86 -4.93 -11.80 -2.24
CA GLY A 86 -5.29 -13.18 -1.93
C GLY A 86 -4.33 -13.86 -0.94
N SER A 87 -3.03 -13.63 -1.09
CA SER A 87 -2.01 -14.21 -0.22
C SER A 87 -2.08 -13.62 1.20
N VAL A 88 -2.21 -12.30 1.32
CA VAL A 88 -2.32 -11.62 2.62
C VAL A 88 -3.62 -12.01 3.33
N LYS A 89 -4.73 -12.15 2.60
CA LYS A 89 -5.99 -12.62 3.18
C LYS A 89 -5.88 -14.06 3.69
N ALA A 90 -5.14 -14.92 2.99
CA ALA A 90 -4.96 -16.32 3.36
C ALA A 90 -4.07 -16.52 4.61
N SER A 91 -3.12 -15.60 4.87
CA SER A 91 -2.28 -15.67 6.07
C SER A 91 -3.03 -15.34 7.36
N LYS A 92 -4.24 -14.78 7.26
CA LYS A 92 -5.11 -14.44 8.41
C LYS A 92 -4.39 -13.62 9.49
N PRO A 93 -3.82 -12.45 9.14
CA PRO A 93 -3.13 -11.61 10.11
C PRO A 93 -4.09 -11.19 11.24
N GLN A 94 -3.58 -11.21 12.47
CA GLN A 94 -4.35 -10.86 13.68
C GLN A 94 -4.17 -9.39 14.07
N SER A 95 -3.14 -8.74 13.54
CA SER A 95 -2.80 -7.34 13.79
C SER A 95 -2.47 -6.59 12.48
N ILE A 96 -2.55 -5.25 12.53
CA ILE A 96 -2.12 -4.43 11.39
C ILE A 96 -0.64 -4.63 11.07
N GLN A 97 0.20 -4.83 12.09
CA GLN A 97 1.63 -4.99 11.90
C GLN A 97 1.94 -6.27 11.12
N GLU A 98 1.32 -7.40 11.48
CA GLU A 98 1.43 -8.65 10.73
C GLU A 98 0.96 -8.50 9.28
N ALA A 99 -0.15 -7.78 9.07
CA ALA A 99 -0.66 -7.54 7.72
C ALA A 99 0.30 -6.68 6.87
N ILE A 100 0.94 -5.68 7.48
CA ILE A 100 1.94 -4.81 6.83
C ILE A 100 3.21 -5.59 6.47
N GLU A 101 3.74 -6.37 7.41
CA GLU A 101 4.95 -7.16 7.22
C GLU A 101 4.74 -8.18 6.10
N PHE A 102 3.64 -8.94 6.16
CA PHE A 102 3.33 -9.95 5.16
C PHE A 102 3.05 -9.34 3.78
N ALA A 103 2.35 -8.21 3.71
CA ALA A 103 2.12 -7.51 2.43
C ALA A 103 3.42 -7.02 1.79
N THR A 104 4.36 -6.51 2.60
CA THR A 104 5.67 -6.05 2.13
C THR A 104 6.49 -7.22 1.59
N GLU A 105 6.58 -8.32 2.34
CA GLU A 105 7.26 -9.55 1.90
C GLU A 105 6.68 -10.07 0.57
N MET A 106 5.36 -10.12 0.46
CA MET A 106 4.68 -10.58 -0.74
C MET A 106 4.92 -9.67 -1.95
N MET A 107 5.00 -8.35 -1.74
CA MET A 107 5.28 -7.41 -2.81
C MET A 107 6.72 -7.57 -3.32
N ASP A 108 7.70 -7.63 -2.42
CA ASP A 108 9.11 -7.84 -2.77
C ASP A 108 9.32 -9.15 -3.52
N LYS A 109 8.70 -10.23 -3.03
CA LYS A 109 8.75 -11.55 -3.69
C LYS A 109 8.19 -11.51 -5.11
N LYS A 110 7.04 -10.86 -5.33
CA LYS A 110 6.44 -10.74 -6.67
C LYS A 110 7.29 -9.87 -7.60
N MET A 111 7.85 -8.77 -7.09
CA MET A 111 8.74 -7.91 -7.87
C MET A 111 10.01 -8.64 -8.30
N LEU A 112 10.65 -9.37 -7.38
CA LEU A 112 11.83 -10.18 -7.68
C LEU A 112 11.54 -11.22 -8.76
N THR A 113 10.46 -12.01 -8.62
CA THR A 113 10.11 -13.02 -9.62
C THR A 113 9.80 -12.40 -11.00
N HIS A 114 9.19 -11.21 -11.04
CA HIS A 114 8.96 -10.52 -12.30
C HIS A 114 10.27 -10.05 -12.96
N ALA A 115 11.20 -9.52 -12.17
CA ALA A 115 12.52 -9.12 -12.66
C ALA A 115 13.32 -10.31 -13.22
N GLU A 116 13.29 -11.46 -12.54
CA GLU A 116 13.95 -12.69 -12.98
C GLU A 116 13.40 -13.20 -14.31
N ARG A 117 12.07 -13.29 -14.46
CA ARG A 117 11.43 -13.70 -15.72
C ARG A 117 11.78 -12.75 -16.88
N GLN A 118 11.82 -11.45 -16.62
CA GLN A 118 12.21 -10.46 -17.62
C GLN A 118 13.67 -10.64 -18.05
N ALA A 119 14.58 -10.89 -17.11
CA ALA A 119 15.99 -11.15 -17.39
C ALA A 119 16.20 -12.46 -18.17
N GLU A 120 15.42 -13.49 -17.89
CA GLU A 120 15.47 -14.76 -18.64
C GLU A 120 14.94 -14.58 -20.06
N HIS A 121 13.82 -13.88 -20.23
CA HIS A 121 13.25 -13.60 -21.55
C HIS A 121 14.23 -12.79 -22.43
N LYS A 122 14.93 -11.79 -21.86
CA LYS A 122 15.97 -11.03 -22.57
C LYS A 122 17.13 -11.91 -23.03
N ARG A 123 17.65 -12.79 -22.16
CA ARG A 123 18.71 -13.74 -22.53
C ARG A 123 18.30 -14.63 -23.71
N LYS A 124 17.08 -15.16 -23.69
CA LYS A 124 16.54 -15.99 -24.78
C LYS A 124 16.40 -15.23 -26.10
N LEU A 125 16.00 -13.95 -26.05
CA LEU A 125 15.94 -13.10 -27.24
C LEU A 125 17.33 -12.83 -27.83
N ASP A 126 18.32 -12.53 -26.99
CA ASP A 126 19.70 -12.29 -27.43
C ASP A 126 20.34 -13.55 -28.05
N ASP A 127 20.11 -14.71 -27.43
CA ASP A 127 20.59 -16.01 -27.94
C ASP A 127 19.96 -16.33 -29.31
N THR A 128 18.65 -16.07 -29.47
CA THR A 128 17.94 -16.27 -30.74
C THR A 128 18.43 -15.32 -31.83
N SER A 129 18.67 -14.05 -31.48
CA SER A 129 19.21 -13.03 -32.39
C SER A 129 20.61 -13.40 -32.91
N ARG A 130 21.50 -13.84 -32.01
CA ARG A 130 22.86 -14.30 -32.37
C ARG A 130 22.84 -15.52 -33.29
N ASN A 131 21.97 -16.49 -33.03
CA ASN A 131 21.87 -17.70 -33.84
C ASN A 131 21.40 -17.40 -35.28
N ASN A 132 20.42 -16.50 -35.44
CA ASN A 132 19.94 -16.08 -36.76
C ASN A 132 20.98 -15.27 -37.55
N GLN A 133 21.82 -14.47 -36.90
CA GLN A 133 22.94 -13.78 -37.59
C GLN A 133 24.01 -14.76 -38.06
N HIS A 134 24.29 -15.84 -37.31
CA HIS A 134 25.28 -16.83 -37.69
C HIS A 134 24.82 -17.70 -38.87
N GLN A 135 23.51 -17.99 -38.97
CA GLN A 135 22.94 -18.70 -40.13
C GLN A 135 22.82 -17.85 -41.40
N GLN A 136 22.80 -16.52 -41.31
CA GLN A 136 22.76 -15.62 -42.48
C GLN A 136 24.13 -15.31 -43.08
N GLN A 137 25.23 -15.93 -42.59
CA GLN A 137 26.53 -15.85 -43.27
C GLN A 137 26.40 -16.43 -44.69
N PRO A 138 26.63 -15.66 -45.76
CA PRO A 138 26.53 -16.18 -47.11
C PRO A 138 27.64 -17.22 -47.32
N PHE A 139 27.27 -18.43 -47.74
CA PHE A 139 28.21 -19.45 -48.19
C PHE A 139 29.15 -18.83 -49.22
N LYS A 140 30.42 -18.61 -48.84
CA LYS A 140 31.45 -18.14 -49.77
C LYS A 140 31.59 -19.18 -50.88
N ARG A 141 31.02 -18.87 -52.03
CA ARG A 141 31.18 -19.62 -53.28
C ARG A 141 32.61 -19.39 -53.75
N ASN A 142 33.50 -20.33 -53.45
CA ASN A 142 34.85 -20.34 -54.01
C ASN A 142 34.73 -20.74 -55.49
N ASN A 143 34.78 -19.76 -56.38
CA ASN A 143 34.97 -20.04 -57.79
C ASN A 143 36.47 -20.27 -58.04
N VAL A 144 36.83 -21.54 -58.21
CA VAL A 144 38.06 -21.96 -58.88
C VAL A 144 37.64 -22.54 -60.23
N ALA A 145 37.91 -21.83 -61.31
CA ALA A 145 37.93 -22.42 -62.65
C ALA A 145 38.73 -21.54 -63.62
N ARG A 146 39.93 -22.07 -63.92
CA ARG A 146 40.69 -22.06 -65.18
C ARG A 146 41.12 -20.74 -65.82
#